data_AF-A0AA43CA56-F1
#
_entry.id   AF-A0AA43CA56-F1
#
_cell.length_a   1.000
_cell.length_b   1.000
_cell.length_c   1.000
_cell.angle_alpha   90.00
_cell.angle_beta   90.00
_cell.angle_gamma   90.00
#
_symmetry.space_group_name_H-M   'P 1'
#
loop_
_entity.id
_entity.type
_entity.pdbx_description
1 polymer ?
#
loop_
_entity_poly.entity_id
_entity_poly.type
_entity_poly.pdbx_seq_one_letter_code
_entity_poly.pdbx_strand_id
1 'polypeptide(L)'
;MIVNLTQKLDQFSRRWSKRSKKISKIYLLTFLLPLTAIIWRVLYRGYHYNGWEIASTAEGLYMIDGLGLWGAIKQSFYLTRHCAYCGNDGLITHILQGGLAYLFPWEFWPHLISFIFFILVFWFAGISFELKDRQWSILALALGSSATLLSFSVTGGEYIKSLLPHALALLIIFHPFFRKHWWAGILLGLFAIELSWHSYPLAKTIFIPFL
;
A
#
# COMPACT_ATOMS: atom_id res chain seq x y z
N MET A 1 16.86 -56.24 -14.66
CA MET A 1 17.40 -54.86 -14.68
C MET A 1 16.33 -53.76 -14.60
N ILE A 2 15.08 -54.01 -15.04
CA ILE A 2 13.97 -53.01 -15.05
C ILE A 2 13.40 -52.68 -13.64
N VAL A 3 13.41 -53.62 -12.70
CA VAL A 3 12.87 -53.47 -11.33
C VAL A 3 13.60 -52.40 -10.48
N ASN A 4 14.87 -52.12 -10.81
CA ASN A 4 15.72 -51.21 -10.03
C ASN A 4 15.49 -49.72 -10.41
N LEU A 5 14.92 -49.48 -11.60
CA LEU A 5 14.63 -48.12 -12.10
C LEU A 5 13.31 -47.59 -11.56
N THR A 6 12.27 -48.43 -11.47
CA THR A 6 10.99 -48.06 -10.87
C THR A 6 11.12 -47.76 -9.38
N GLN A 7 11.88 -48.55 -8.61
CA GLN A 7 12.13 -48.25 -7.18
C GLN A 7 12.91 -46.95 -6.95
N LYS A 8 13.88 -46.62 -7.82
CA LYS A 8 14.60 -45.34 -7.76
C LYS A 8 13.71 -44.15 -8.10
N LEU A 9 12.85 -44.28 -9.11
CA LEU A 9 11.88 -43.24 -9.47
C LEU A 9 10.84 -43.02 -8.37
N ASP A 10 10.41 -44.08 -7.70
CA ASP A 10 9.44 -44.00 -6.60
C ASP A 10 10.04 -43.40 -5.32
N GLN A 11 11.31 -43.70 -5.02
CA GLN A 11 12.04 -43.00 -3.95
C GLN A 11 12.29 -41.53 -4.28
N PHE A 12 12.58 -41.20 -5.54
CA PHE A 12 12.76 -39.83 -5.99
C PHE A 12 11.45 -39.04 -5.88
N SER A 13 10.32 -39.60 -6.34
CA SER A 13 9.00 -38.97 -6.23
C SER A 13 8.59 -38.72 -4.77
N ARG A 14 8.85 -39.68 -3.87
CA ARG A 14 8.60 -39.53 -2.42
C ARG A 14 9.49 -38.48 -1.76
N ARG A 15 10.78 -38.39 -2.15
CA ARG A 15 11.69 -37.31 -1.70
C ARG A 15 11.22 -35.95 -2.21
N TRP A 16 10.79 -35.86 -3.45
CA TRP A 16 10.30 -34.63 -4.07
C TRP A 16 8.98 -34.16 -3.44
N SER A 17 8.06 -35.08 -3.16
CA SER A 17 6.82 -34.85 -2.40
C SER A 17 7.08 -34.36 -0.98
N LYS A 18 8.03 -34.96 -0.25
CA LYS A 18 8.44 -34.49 1.09
C LYS A 18 9.11 -33.11 1.04
N ARG A 19 9.93 -32.81 0.02
CA ARG A 19 10.55 -31.49 -0.17
C ARG A 19 9.49 -30.43 -0.50
N SER A 20 8.53 -30.76 -1.36
CA SER A 20 7.38 -29.93 -1.71
C SER A 20 6.53 -29.56 -0.47
N LYS A 21 6.21 -30.53 0.41
CA LYS A 21 5.51 -30.28 1.68
C LYS A 21 6.34 -29.45 2.69
N LYS A 22 7.67 -29.57 2.67
CA LYS A 22 8.54 -28.76 3.55
C LYS A 22 8.64 -27.32 3.07
N ILE A 23 8.62 -27.13 1.75
CA ILE A 23 8.58 -25.84 1.08
C ILE A 23 7.22 -25.14 1.29
N SER A 24 6.09 -25.86 1.29
CA SER A 24 4.77 -25.28 1.58
C SER A 24 4.64 -24.75 3.01
N LYS A 25 5.31 -25.38 3.99
CA LYS A 25 5.33 -24.89 5.38
C LYS A 25 6.11 -23.59 5.55
N ILE A 26 7.20 -23.42 4.81
CA ILE A 26 7.96 -22.16 4.81
C ILE A 26 7.08 -21.03 4.26
N TYR A 27 6.28 -21.28 3.22
CA TYR A 27 5.34 -20.29 2.69
C TYR A 27 4.18 -19.94 3.63
N LEU A 28 3.71 -20.90 4.42
CA LEU A 28 2.73 -20.59 5.45
C LEU A 28 3.35 -19.63 6.48
N LEU A 29 4.59 -19.93 6.92
CA LEU A 29 5.33 -19.08 7.85
C LEU A 29 5.62 -17.68 7.27
N THR A 30 5.86 -17.56 5.97
CA THR A 30 6.12 -16.26 5.32
C THR A 30 4.94 -15.29 5.37
N PHE A 31 3.70 -15.81 5.39
CA PHE A 31 2.51 -14.98 5.58
C PHE A 31 2.14 -14.84 7.06
N LEU A 32 2.32 -15.90 7.85
CA LEU A 32 2.00 -15.89 9.27
C LEU A 32 2.86 -14.92 10.07
N LEU A 33 4.14 -14.74 9.74
CA LEU A 33 5.02 -13.80 10.44
C LEU A 33 4.57 -12.33 10.33
N PRO A 34 4.41 -11.74 9.13
CA PRO A 34 3.90 -10.38 9.01
C PRO A 34 2.47 -10.26 9.56
N LEU A 35 1.62 -11.28 9.35
CA LEU A 35 0.26 -11.27 9.88
C LEU A 35 0.24 -11.24 11.41
N THR A 36 1.01 -12.11 12.08
CA THR A 36 1.10 -12.12 13.54
C THR A 36 1.71 -10.82 14.07
N ALA A 37 2.71 -10.26 13.38
CA ALA A 37 3.27 -8.96 13.74
C ALA A 37 2.22 -7.83 13.64
N ILE A 38 1.38 -7.82 12.59
CA ILE A 38 0.28 -6.86 12.45
C ILE A 38 -0.75 -7.06 13.57
N ILE A 39 -1.17 -8.31 13.82
CA ILE A 39 -2.13 -8.64 14.89
C ILE A 39 -1.61 -8.14 16.24
N TRP A 40 -0.35 -8.46 16.60
CA TRP A 40 0.24 -8.01 17.85
C TRP A 40 0.32 -6.49 17.93
N ARG A 41 0.68 -5.80 16.84
CA ARG A 41 0.69 -4.33 16.81
C ARG A 41 -0.69 -3.74 17.04
N VAL A 42 -1.73 -4.30 16.43
CA VAL A 42 -3.12 -3.86 16.64
C VAL A 42 -3.53 -4.12 18.10
N LEU A 43 -3.26 -5.30 18.64
CA LEU A 43 -3.61 -5.66 20.02
C LEU A 43 -2.88 -4.81 21.07
N TYR A 44 -1.55 -4.66 20.95
CA TYR A 44 -0.75 -3.87 21.91
C TYR A 44 -1.06 -2.37 21.82
N ARG A 45 -1.42 -1.89 20.64
CA ARG A 45 -1.78 -0.48 20.44
C ARG A 45 -3.13 -0.16 21.09
N GLY A 46 -4.07 -1.11 21.11
CA GLY A 46 -5.41 -0.88 21.64
C GLY A 46 -6.07 0.34 20.99
N TYR A 47 -6.57 1.26 21.81
CA TYR A 47 -7.24 2.50 21.39
C TYR A 47 -6.27 3.70 21.23
N HIS A 48 -4.96 3.48 21.13
CA HIS A 48 -4.02 4.58 20.90
C HIS A 48 -4.04 5.04 19.44
N TYR A 49 -4.64 6.19 19.17
CA TYR A 49 -4.69 6.77 17.83
C TYR A 49 -3.46 7.62 17.52
N ASN A 50 -3.08 7.69 16.25
CA ASN A 50 -2.12 8.70 15.81
C ASN A 50 -2.85 10.04 15.77
N GLY A 51 -2.44 10.98 16.64
CA GLY A 51 -3.09 12.28 16.76
C GLY A 51 -3.11 13.05 15.44
N TRP A 52 -2.07 12.91 14.62
CA TRP A 52 -2.02 13.54 13.30
C TRP A 52 -3.13 13.02 12.38
N GLU A 53 -3.30 11.70 12.28
CA GLU A 53 -4.34 11.10 11.42
C GLU A 53 -5.76 11.51 11.85
N ILE A 54 -6.01 11.65 13.16
CA ILE A 54 -7.28 12.17 13.67
C ILE A 54 -7.43 13.65 13.31
N ALA A 55 -6.41 14.47 13.56
CA ALA A 55 -6.44 15.90 13.28
C ALA A 55 -6.77 16.16 11.80
N SER A 56 -6.08 15.46 10.89
CA SER A 56 -6.37 15.49 9.46
C SER A 56 -7.81 15.10 9.14
N THR A 57 -8.38 14.11 9.84
CA THR A 57 -9.78 13.69 9.63
C THR A 57 -10.75 14.78 10.07
N ALA A 58 -10.49 15.36 11.25
CA ALA A 58 -11.29 16.45 11.79
C ALA A 58 -11.23 17.69 10.90
N GLU A 59 -10.06 18.04 10.37
CA GLU A 59 -9.88 19.12 9.40
C GLU A 59 -10.70 18.88 8.13
N GLY A 60 -10.63 17.67 7.55
CA GLY A 60 -11.42 17.33 6.39
C GLY A 60 -12.92 17.37 6.65
N LEU A 61 -13.36 16.87 7.82
CA LEU A 61 -14.75 16.93 8.26
C LEU A 61 -15.22 18.39 8.40
N TYR A 62 -14.42 19.22 9.06
CA TYR A 62 -14.69 20.65 9.26
C TYR A 62 -14.78 21.40 7.93
N MET A 63 -13.89 21.13 6.97
CA MET A 63 -13.95 21.73 5.64
C MET A 63 -15.21 21.31 4.88
N ILE A 64 -15.58 20.03 4.95
CA ILE A 64 -16.80 19.52 4.29
C ILE A 64 -18.05 20.14 4.89
N ASP A 65 -18.11 20.28 6.22
CA ASP A 65 -19.23 20.89 6.93
C ASP A 65 -19.35 22.39 6.59
N GLY A 66 -18.24 23.13 6.58
CA GLY A 66 -18.24 24.57 6.34
C GLY A 66 -18.39 24.99 4.87
N LEU A 67 -17.86 24.21 3.92
CA LEU A 67 -17.79 24.58 2.50
C LEU A 67 -18.62 23.66 1.59
N GLY A 68 -19.21 22.59 2.13
CA GLY A 68 -19.73 21.47 1.35
C GLY A 68 -18.61 20.64 0.71
N LEU A 69 -18.94 19.41 0.26
CA LEU A 69 -17.96 18.47 -0.31
C LEU A 69 -17.17 19.09 -1.49
N TRP A 70 -17.86 19.76 -2.41
CA TRP A 70 -17.20 20.34 -3.58
C TRP A 70 -16.35 21.57 -3.25
N GLY A 71 -16.79 22.38 -2.28
CA GLY A 71 -16.00 23.50 -1.76
C GLY A 71 -14.73 22.99 -1.06
N ALA A 72 -14.86 21.95 -0.25
CA ALA A 72 -13.73 21.32 0.43
C ALA A 72 -12.72 20.71 -0.55
N ILE A 73 -13.18 20.03 -1.61
CA ILE A 73 -12.29 19.53 -2.68
C ILE A 73 -11.52 20.68 -3.33
N LYS A 74 -12.21 21.75 -3.75
CA LYS A 74 -11.55 22.92 -4.35
C LYS A 74 -10.55 23.57 -3.40
N GLN A 75 -10.89 23.66 -2.12
CA GLN A 75 -10.01 24.21 -1.09
C GLN A 75 -8.77 23.33 -0.91
N SER A 76 -8.90 22.00 -0.86
CA SER A 76 -7.76 21.08 -0.80
C SER A 76 -6.83 21.23 -2.02
N PHE A 77 -7.38 21.35 -3.23
CA PHE A 77 -6.58 21.66 -4.42
C PHE A 77 -5.87 23.02 -4.29
N TYR A 78 -6.54 24.05 -3.78
CA TYR A 78 -5.92 25.34 -3.56
C TYR A 78 -4.73 25.24 -2.58
N LEU A 79 -4.93 24.61 -1.43
CA LEU A 79 -3.92 24.46 -0.38
C LEU A 79 -2.70 23.65 -0.84
N THR A 80 -2.92 22.52 -1.53
CA THR A 80 -1.85 21.66 -2.04
C THR A 80 -0.96 22.35 -3.08
N ARG A 81 -1.53 23.23 -3.91
CA ARG A 81 -0.81 23.99 -4.93
C ARG A 81 -0.03 25.18 -4.38
N HIS A 82 -0.52 25.77 -3.29
CA HIS A 82 0.14 26.89 -2.62
C HIS A 82 1.07 26.45 -1.49
N CYS A 83 1.22 25.14 -1.29
CA CYS A 83 2.05 24.56 -0.22
C CYS A 83 1.73 25.15 1.17
N ALA A 84 0.45 25.43 1.42
CA ALA A 84 0.00 26.12 2.63
C ALA A 84 0.37 25.34 3.91
N TYR A 85 0.11 24.03 3.93
CA TYR A 85 0.68 23.11 4.92
C TYR A 85 1.40 21.95 4.24
N CYS A 86 2.62 21.69 4.69
CA CYS A 86 3.52 20.67 4.16
C CYS A 86 3.08 19.24 4.53
N GLY A 87 1.96 18.77 3.96
CA GLY A 87 1.66 17.33 3.88
C GLY A 87 0.23 16.92 4.21
N ASN A 88 -0.51 17.76 4.94
CA ASN A 88 -1.80 17.34 5.49
C ASN A 88 -3.02 17.77 4.66
N ASP A 89 -2.83 18.69 3.71
CA ASP A 89 -3.91 19.34 2.96
C ASP A 89 -4.36 18.60 1.68
N GLY A 90 -3.90 17.38 1.46
CA GLY A 90 -4.26 16.57 0.30
C GLY A 90 -5.65 15.93 0.37
N LEU A 91 -6.23 15.67 -0.80
CA LEU A 91 -7.50 14.96 -0.90
C LEU A 91 -7.49 13.60 -0.20
N ILE A 92 -6.43 12.83 -0.39
CA ILE A 92 -6.28 11.50 0.21
C ILE A 92 -5.84 11.56 1.67
N THR A 93 -5.25 12.69 2.11
CA THR A 93 -4.77 12.85 3.49
C THR A 93 -5.88 13.28 4.41
N HIS A 94 -6.75 14.24 4.03
CA HIS A 94 -7.82 14.73 4.91
C HIS A 94 -9.24 14.60 4.33
N ILE A 95 -9.49 14.95 3.06
CA ILE A 95 -10.88 14.98 2.51
C ILE A 95 -11.49 13.58 2.49
N LEU A 96 -10.74 12.57 2.06
CA LEU A 96 -11.24 11.20 1.97
C LEU A 96 -11.71 10.68 3.32
N GLN A 97 -10.86 10.79 4.34
CA GLN A 97 -11.19 10.33 5.69
C GLN A 97 -12.24 11.20 6.38
N GLY A 98 -12.18 12.53 6.20
CA GLY A 98 -13.20 13.45 6.70
C GLY A 98 -14.58 13.20 6.08
N GLY A 99 -14.64 12.90 4.78
CA GLY A 99 -15.87 12.56 4.08
C GLY A 99 -16.46 11.23 4.54
N LEU A 100 -15.63 10.21 4.77
CA LEU A 100 -16.10 8.96 5.38
C LEU A 100 -16.61 9.18 6.80
N ALA A 101 -15.92 10.01 7.59
CA ALA A 101 -16.36 10.38 8.94
C ALA A 101 -17.67 11.18 8.92
N TYR A 102 -17.90 12.02 7.90
CA TYR A 102 -19.15 12.75 7.71
C TYR A 102 -20.33 11.79 7.45
N LEU A 103 -20.11 10.73 6.67
CA LEU A 103 -21.14 9.72 6.37
C LEU A 103 -21.39 8.77 7.55
N PHE A 104 -20.32 8.36 8.22
CA PHE A 104 -20.38 7.45 9.36
C PHE A 104 -19.29 7.84 10.37
N PRO A 105 -19.64 8.39 11.55
CA PRO A 105 -18.68 8.95 12.48
C PRO A 105 -17.90 7.86 13.21
N TRP A 106 -16.87 7.33 12.54
CA TRP A 106 -16.02 6.27 13.05
C TRP A 106 -14.56 6.71 13.10
N GLU A 107 -14.00 6.72 14.30
CA GLU A 107 -12.62 7.17 14.59
C GLU A 107 -11.52 6.32 13.95
N PHE A 108 -11.83 5.12 13.44
CA PHE A 108 -10.86 4.22 12.82
C PHE A 108 -10.77 4.34 11.29
N TRP A 109 -11.50 5.27 10.68
CA TRP A 109 -11.35 5.54 9.24
C TRP A 109 -9.90 5.76 8.80
N PRO A 110 -9.07 6.53 9.52
CA PRO A 110 -7.69 6.76 9.09
C PRO A 110 -6.85 5.49 9.08
N HIS A 111 -7.05 4.61 10.08
CA HIS A 111 -6.34 3.34 10.19
C HIS A 111 -6.73 2.40 9.07
N LEU A 112 -8.04 2.30 8.81
CA LEU A 112 -8.55 1.48 7.72
C LEU A 112 -8.03 1.98 6.37
N ILE A 113 -8.04 3.30 6.14
CA ILE A 113 -7.49 3.91 4.92
C ILE A 113 -5.98 3.61 4.83
N SER A 114 -5.20 3.85 5.88
CA SER A 114 -3.76 3.56 5.90
C SER A 114 -3.48 2.08 5.57
N PHE A 115 -4.28 1.16 6.11
CA PHE A 115 -4.17 -0.27 5.80
C PHE A 115 -4.53 -0.57 4.33
N ILE A 116 -5.61 0.03 3.79
CA ILE A 116 -5.98 -0.13 2.38
C ILE A 116 -4.87 0.37 1.46
N PHE A 117 -4.31 1.55 1.73
CA PHE A 117 -3.20 2.11 0.96
C PHE A 117 -1.95 1.24 1.07
N PHE A 118 -1.67 0.66 2.24
CA PHE A 118 -0.59 -0.31 2.42
C PHE A 118 -0.77 -1.53 1.51
N ILE A 119 -1.96 -2.12 1.48
CA ILE A 119 -2.28 -3.24 0.61
C ILE A 119 -2.16 -2.85 -0.87
N LEU A 120 -2.62 -1.65 -1.27
CA LEU A 120 -2.50 -1.16 -2.63
C LEU A 120 -1.03 -0.96 -3.05
N VAL A 121 -0.21 -0.36 -2.20
CA VAL A 121 1.23 -0.18 -2.45
C VAL A 121 1.91 -1.55 -2.63
N PHE A 122 1.62 -2.51 -1.76
CA PHE A 122 2.14 -3.87 -1.88
C PHE A 122 1.67 -4.56 -3.16
N TRP A 123 0.38 -4.44 -3.47
CA TRP A 123 -0.21 -5.02 -4.67
C TRP A 123 0.43 -4.45 -5.93
N PHE A 124 0.51 -3.12 -6.04
CA PHE A 124 1.17 -2.43 -7.15
C PHE A 124 2.62 -2.83 -7.31
N ALA A 125 3.38 -2.90 -6.21
CA ALA A 125 4.75 -3.39 -6.26
C ALA A 125 4.84 -4.83 -6.82
N GLY A 126 3.96 -5.73 -6.39
CA GLY A 126 3.96 -7.11 -6.87
C GLY A 126 3.54 -7.26 -8.34
N ILE A 127 2.48 -6.56 -8.77
CA ILE A 127 2.08 -6.63 -10.18
C ILE A 127 3.08 -5.94 -11.10
N SER A 128 3.79 -4.89 -10.65
CA SER A 128 4.81 -4.17 -11.44
C SER A 128 5.86 -5.11 -12.05
N PHE A 129 6.22 -6.16 -11.31
CA PHE A 129 7.22 -7.15 -11.70
C PHE A 129 6.61 -8.49 -12.14
N GLU A 130 5.29 -8.52 -12.40
CA GLU A 130 4.55 -9.72 -12.79
C GLU A 130 4.80 -10.92 -11.84
N LEU A 131 4.87 -10.66 -10.53
CA LEU A 131 5.19 -11.70 -9.56
C LEU A 131 4.16 -12.85 -9.66
N LYS A 132 4.67 -14.09 -9.69
CA LYS A 132 3.87 -15.32 -9.75
C LYS A 132 4.03 -16.13 -8.48
N ASP A 133 2.91 -16.69 -8.01
CA ASP A 133 2.83 -17.68 -6.92
C ASP A 133 3.75 -17.35 -5.73
N ARG A 134 4.90 -18.04 -5.67
CA ARG A 134 5.88 -18.00 -4.59
C ARG A 134 6.59 -16.66 -4.49
N GLN A 135 6.66 -15.87 -5.55
CA GLN A 135 7.31 -14.56 -5.51
C GLN A 135 6.54 -13.56 -4.64
N TRP A 136 5.21 -13.67 -4.56
CA TRP A 136 4.39 -12.89 -3.64
C TRP A 136 4.75 -13.15 -2.17
N SER A 137 5.08 -14.39 -1.84
CA SER A 137 5.50 -14.75 -0.48
C SER A 137 6.86 -14.15 -0.11
N ILE A 138 7.76 -13.98 -1.09
CA ILE A 138 9.07 -13.32 -0.90
C ILE A 138 8.85 -11.82 -0.71
N LEU A 139 7.97 -11.21 -1.50
CA LEU A 139 7.61 -9.80 -1.31
C LEU A 139 6.97 -9.57 0.07
N ALA A 140 6.07 -10.47 0.49
CA ALA A 140 5.44 -10.42 1.81
C ALA A 140 6.47 -10.55 2.95
N LEU A 141 7.49 -11.42 2.79
CA LEU A 141 8.61 -11.49 3.73
C LEU A 141 9.45 -10.22 3.74
N ALA A 142 9.80 -9.69 2.56
CA ALA A 142 10.61 -8.49 2.46
C ALA A 142 9.93 -7.33 3.19
N LEU A 143 8.63 -7.15 2.99
CA LEU A 143 7.83 -6.18 3.75
C LEU A 143 7.74 -6.54 5.24
N GLY A 144 7.46 -7.80 5.56
CA GLY A 144 7.36 -8.30 6.92
C GLY A 144 8.64 -8.17 7.73
N SER A 145 9.79 -8.14 7.06
CA SER A 145 11.10 -7.91 7.68
C SER A 145 11.35 -6.44 8.01
N SER A 146 10.62 -5.51 7.38
CA SER A 146 10.74 -4.08 7.64
C SER A 146 9.75 -3.65 8.72
N ALA A 147 10.30 -3.40 9.92
CA ALA A 147 9.51 -2.87 11.03
C ALA A 147 8.80 -1.55 10.66
N THR A 148 9.43 -0.73 9.82
CA THR A 148 8.86 0.53 9.32
C THR A 148 7.64 0.30 8.43
N LEU A 149 7.77 -0.56 7.40
CA LEU A 149 6.66 -0.82 6.47
C LEU A 149 5.50 -1.54 7.16
N LEU A 150 5.79 -2.46 8.08
CA LEU A 150 4.75 -3.05 8.92
C LEU A 150 4.09 -2.02 9.85
N SER A 151 4.83 -1.06 10.39
CA SER A 151 4.23 0.01 11.20
C SER A 151 3.28 0.87 10.36
N PHE A 152 3.62 1.12 9.09
CA PHE A 152 2.75 1.86 8.18
C PHE A 152 1.44 1.16 7.82
N SER A 153 1.38 -0.18 7.93
CA SER A 153 0.11 -0.91 7.80
C SER A 153 -0.90 -0.60 8.91
N VAL A 154 -0.45 -0.02 10.04
CA VAL A 154 -1.26 0.26 11.22
C VAL A 154 -1.38 1.77 11.48
N THR A 155 -0.28 2.51 11.33
CA THR A 155 -0.17 3.98 11.49
C THR A 155 0.66 4.58 10.35
N GLY A 156 0.21 4.37 9.13
CA GLY A 156 0.93 4.85 7.95
C GLY A 156 0.76 6.35 7.72
N GLY A 157 -0.40 6.90 8.06
CA GLY A 157 -0.76 8.28 7.83
C GLY A 157 -0.32 8.77 6.45
N GLU A 158 0.41 9.87 6.45
CA GLU A 158 0.93 10.51 5.24
C GLU A 158 2.06 9.69 4.60
N TYR A 159 2.82 8.91 5.38
CA TYR A 159 3.95 8.11 4.87
C TYR A 159 3.48 7.01 3.91
N ILE A 160 2.47 6.22 4.28
CA ILE A 160 1.98 5.17 3.37
C ILE A 160 1.29 5.76 2.15
N LYS A 161 0.56 6.86 2.34
CA LYS A 161 -0.10 7.61 1.26
C LYS A 161 0.95 8.16 0.27
N SER A 162 2.12 8.58 0.74
CA SER A 162 3.24 9.04 -0.11
C SER A 162 3.98 7.92 -0.87
N LEU A 163 3.86 6.66 -0.44
CA LEU A 163 4.40 5.52 -1.19
C LEU A 163 3.54 5.14 -2.39
N LEU A 164 2.25 5.50 -2.38
CA LEU A 164 1.31 5.17 -3.45
C LEU A 164 1.72 5.71 -4.83
N PRO A 165 2.03 7.02 -5.01
CA PRO A 165 2.43 7.52 -6.32
C PRO A 165 3.71 6.82 -6.82
N HIS A 166 4.66 6.51 -5.94
CA HIS A 166 5.87 5.76 -6.30
C HIS A 166 5.57 4.33 -6.75
N ALA A 167 4.66 3.64 -6.06
CA ALA A 167 4.23 2.30 -6.47
C ALA A 167 3.54 2.31 -7.84
N LEU A 168 2.76 3.36 -8.14
CA LEU A 168 2.18 3.59 -9.46
C LEU A 168 3.26 3.87 -10.52
N ALA A 169 4.29 4.65 -10.20
CA ALA A 169 5.40 4.87 -11.14
C ALA A 169 6.14 3.57 -11.46
N LEU A 170 6.44 2.73 -10.46
CA LEU A 170 7.00 1.40 -10.69
C LEU A 170 6.10 0.56 -11.61
N LEU A 171 4.80 0.60 -11.38
CA LEU A 171 3.81 -0.12 -12.19
C LEU A 171 3.85 0.32 -13.65
N ILE A 172 3.83 1.63 -13.90
CA ILE A 172 3.87 2.21 -15.25
C ILE A 172 5.17 1.81 -15.98
N ILE A 173 6.31 1.87 -15.29
CA ILE A 173 7.63 1.64 -15.89
C ILE A 173 7.87 0.16 -16.19
N PHE A 174 7.55 -0.73 -15.25
CA PHE A 174 7.96 -2.14 -15.33
C PHE A 174 6.91 -3.05 -15.95
N HIS A 175 5.62 -2.76 -15.80
CA HIS A 175 4.58 -3.71 -16.21
C HIS A 175 4.39 -3.73 -17.75
N PRO A 176 4.39 -4.91 -18.40
CA PRO A 176 4.36 -5.00 -19.87
C PRO A 176 3.12 -4.38 -20.52
N PHE A 177 1.98 -4.38 -19.84
CA PHE A 177 0.75 -3.72 -20.32
C PHE A 177 1.00 -2.28 -20.75
N PHE A 178 1.70 -1.47 -19.94
CA PHE A 178 1.96 -0.06 -20.22
C PHE A 178 3.04 0.15 -21.29
N ARG A 179 3.94 -0.82 -21.49
CA ARG A 179 4.85 -0.84 -22.65
C ARG A 179 4.08 -0.99 -23.96
N LYS A 180 3.03 -1.81 -23.96
CA LYS A 180 2.15 -2.02 -25.14
C LYS A 180 1.11 -0.90 -25.30
N HIS A 181 0.62 -0.33 -24.20
CA HIS A 181 -0.43 0.69 -24.14
C HIS A 181 0.14 1.97 -23.55
N TRP A 182 1.08 2.58 -24.26
CA TRP A 182 1.84 3.75 -23.78
C TRP A 182 0.94 4.92 -23.37
N TRP A 183 -0.19 5.12 -24.06
CA TRP A 183 -1.17 6.16 -23.72
C TRP A 183 -1.79 5.96 -22.34
N ALA A 184 -2.05 4.72 -21.94
CA ALA A 184 -2.56 4.40 -20.62
C ALA A 184 -1.49 4.67 -19.55
N GLY A 185 -0.22 4.43 -19.90
CA GLY A 185 0.93 4.78 -19.05
C GLY A 185 1.05 6.28 -18.83
N ILE A 186 0.83 7.09 -19.88
CA ILE A 186 0.83 8.56 -19.76
C ILE A 186 -0.32 9.04 -18.88
N LEU A 187 -1.56 8.56 -19.12
CA LEU A 187 -2.71 8.95 -18.30
C LEU A 187 -2.50 8.58 -16.82
N LEU A 188 -1.99 7.38 -16.56
CA LEU A 188 -1.70 6.94 -15.19
C LEU A 188 -0.50 7.70 -14.59
N GLY A 189 0.47 8.11 -15.41
CA GLY A 189 1.60 8.94 -14.99
C GLY A 189 1.17 10.36 -14.58
N LEU A 190 0.30 10.99 -15.39
CA LEU A 190 -0.32 12.28 -15.03
C LEU A 190 -1.13 12.16 -13.73
N PHE A 191 -1.86 11.05 -13.56
CA PHE A 191 -2.56 10.76 -12.32
C PHE A 191 -1.61 10.56 -11.14
N ALA A 192 -0.50 9.84 -11.29
CA ALA A 192 0.50 9.64 -10.24
C ALA A 192 1.17 10.96 -9.83
N ILE A 193 1.44 11.84 -10.81
CA ILE A 193 1.92 13.20 -10.57
C ILE A 193 0.88 13.99 -9.76
N GLU A 194 -0.39 13.97 -10.19
CA GLU A 194 -1.45 14.66 -9.45
C GLU A 194 -1.55 14.14 -8.02
N LEU A 195 -1.58 12.81 -7.85
CA LEU A 195 -1.65 12.14 -6.56
C LEU A 195 -0.49 12.54 -5.64
N SER A 196 0.70 12.77 -6.19
CA SER A 196 1.86 13.22 -5.41
C SER A 196 1.65 14.57 -4.73
N TRP A 197 0.90 15.49 -5.37
CA TRP A 197 0.53 16.78 -4.78
C TRP A 197 -0.41 16.64 -3.59
N HIS A 198 -1.22 15.58 -3.57
CA HIS A 198 -2.18 15.25 -2.52
C HIS A 198 -1.60 14.37 -1.41
N SER A 199 -0.27 14.23 -1.37
CA SER A 199 0.42 13.39 -0.38
C SER A 199 1.56 14.15 0.31
N TYR A 200 2.24 13.50 1.25
CA TYR A 200 3.33 14.10 2.02
C TYR A 200 4.41 14.71 1.10
N PRO A 201 5.14 15.78 1.50
CA PRO A 201 6.11 16.45 0.64
C PRO A 201 7.17 15.52 0.03
N LEU A 202 7.52 14.43 0.70
CA LEU A 202 8.45 13.41 0.18
C LEU A 202 7.95 12.79 -1.15
N ALA A 203 6.65 12.65 -1.35
CA ALA A 203 6.10 12.15 -2.62
C ALA A 203 6.19 13.14 -3.77
N LYS A 204 6.34 14.44 -3.49
CA LYS A 204 6.57 15.45 -4.53
C LYS A 204 7.94 15.29 -5.20
N THR A 205 8.77 14.33 -4.76
CA THR A 205 10.01 13.96 -5.48
C THR A 205 9.75 13.08 -6.71
N ILE A 206 8.51 12.62 -6.93
CA ILE A 206 8.19 11.74 -8.06
C ILE A 206 8.41 12.39 -9.44
N PHE A 207 8.54 13.71 -9.53
CA PHE A 207 8.97 14.34 -10.78
C PHE A 207 10.34 13.83 -11.24
N ILE A 208 11.21 13.42 -10.31
CA ILE A 208 12.56 12.91 -10.62
C ILE A 208 12.51 11.59 -11.39
N PRO A 209 11.75 10.55 -10.97
CA PRO A 209 11.64 9.30 -11.74
C PRO A 209 10.87 9.41 -13.07
N PHE A 210 10.18 10.53 -13.34
CA PHE A 210 9.49 10.78 -14.62
C PHE A 210 10.23 11.76 -15.55
N LEU A 211 11.31 12.40 -15.09
CA LEU A 211 12.24 13.22 -15.88
C LEU A 211 13.38 12.35 -16.44
#